data_AF-A0AA86T0X8-F1
#
_entry.id   AF-A0AA86T0X8-F1
#
_cell.length_a   1.000
_cell.length_b   1.000
_cell.length_c   1.000
_cell.angle_alpha   90.00
_cell.angle_beta   90.00
_cell.angle_gamma   90.00
#
_symmetry.space_group_name_H-M   'P 1'
#
loop_
_entity.id
_entity.type
_entity.pdbx_description
1 polymer ?
#
loop_
_entity_poly.entity_id
_entity_poly.type
_entity_poly.pdbx_seq_one_letter_code
_entity_poly.pdbx_strand_id
1 'polypeptide(L)'
;MIRIELQDPHPFSWMWTLNNPAKKQVTKREMMGKLKNWKRRSYKDAFLNGGHFVPSGYGSCDPNYSPSQFFTAVPASLVPAITLNTGPLTCVVDAIWNHASE
;
A
#
# COMPACT_ATOMS: atom_id res chain seq x y z
N MET A 1 -7.69 15.08 -8.91
CA MET A 1 -7.86 15.27 -7.46
C MET A 1 -7.61 13.92 -6.80
N ILE A 2 -6.38 13.64 -6.35
CA ILE A 2 -6.09 12.37 -5.66
C ILE A 2 -6.02 12.69 -4.17
N ARG A 3 -7.13 12.40 -3.50
CA ARG A 3 -7.27 12.39 -2.05
C ARG A 3 -6.67 11.07 -1.58
N ILE A 4 -5.40 11.09 -1.16
CA ILE A 4 -4.83 9.93 -0.48
C ILE A 4 -5.27 10.03 0.99
N GLU A 5 -6.45 9.47 1.27
CA GLU A 5 -6.85 9.10 2.62
C GLU A 5 -5.99 7.88 3.01
N LEU A 6 -4.83 8.10 3.63
CA LEU A 6 -4.09 6.99 4.27
C LEU A 6 -4.76 6.70 5.61
N GLN A 7 -5.94 6.11 5.53
CA GLN A 7 -6.70 5.56 6.65
C GLN A 7 -6.82 4.04 6.52
N ASP A 8 -5.79 3.38 5.98
CA ASP A 8 -5.73 1.93 5.89
C ASP A 8 -4.52 1.42 6.68
N PRO A 9 -4.70 0.76 7.82
CA PRO A 9 -3.75 -0.24 8.25
C PRO A 9 -3.99 -1.49 7.40
N HIS A 10 -2.95 -1.87 6.67
CA HIS A 10 -2.86 -3.02 5.75
C HIS A 10 -3.38 -2.70 4.33
N PRO A 11 -2.59 -2.98 3.26
CA PRO A 11 -1.41 -3.85 3.19
C PRO A 11 -0.09 -3.10 3.42
N PHE A 12 0.93 -3.84 3.85
CA PHE A 12 2.28 -3.30 3.94
C PHE A 12 2.77 -2.80 2.59
N SER A 13 3.49 -1.69 2.58
CA SER A 13 3.95 -1.08 1.35
C SER A 13 5.42 -1.38 1.08
N TRP A 14 5.72 -1.75 -0.16
CA TRP A 14 7.08 -1.86 -0.69
C TRP A 14 7.37 -0.63 -1.54
N MET A 15 8.21 0.26 -1.03
CA MET A 15 8.36 1.61 -1.58
C MET A 15 9.77 1.84 -2.09
N TRP A 16 9.88 1.98 -3.40
CA TRP A 16 11.12 2.32 -4.09
C TRP A 16 11.19 3.83 -4.30
N THR A 17 12.29 4.45 -3.87
CA THR A 17 12.51 5.88 -4.09
C THR A 17 13.50 6.13 -5.22
N LEU A 18 13.34 7.28 -5.88
CA LEU A 18 14.23 7.72 -6.95
C LEU A 18 15.63 8.02 -6.41
N ASN A 19 16.65 7.90 -7.26
CA ASN A 19 18.02 8.31 -6.96
C ASN A 19 18.22 9.82 -7.02
N ASN A 20 17.32 10.55 -6.36
CA ASN A 20 17.42 11.98 -6.14
C ASN A 20 17.30 12.23 -4.62
N PRO A 21 18.26 12.93 -3.98
CA PRO A 21 18.22 13.18 -2.55
C PRO A 21 16.96 13.94 -2.10
N ALA A 22 16.38 14.78 -2.95
CA ALA A 22 15.14 15.50 -2.66
C ALA A 22 13.86 14.64 -2.75
N LYS A 23 13.96 13.37 -3.17
CA LYS A 23 12.82 12.48 -3.41
C LYS A 23 12.85 11.20 -2.58
N LYS A 24 13.51 11.26 -1.41
CA LYS A 24 13.62 10.13 -0.47
C LYS A 24 12.46 10.03 0.51
N GLN A 25 11.78 11.14 0.79
CA GLN A 25 10.60 11.10 1.65
C GLN A 25 9.40 10.60 0.84
N VAL A 26 8.82 9.50 1.29
CA VAL A 26 7.65 8.87 0.67
C VAL A 26 6.39 9.73 0.75
N THR A 27 6.24 10.51 1.82
CA THR A 27 5.08 11.35 2.04
C THR A 27 5.33 12.79 1.60
N LYS A 28 4.42 13.35 0.81
CA LYS A 28 4.41 14.77 0.48
C LYS A 28 3.36 15.51 1.31
N ARG A 29 3.70 16.69 1.82
CA ARG A 29 2.77 17.60 2.51
C ARG A 29 2.48 18.78 1.59
N GLU A 30 1.27 18.85 1.06
CA GLU A 30 0.87 19.94 0.14
C GLU A 30 0.47 21.23 0.88
N MET A 31 0.05 21.14 2.15
CA MET A 31 -0.41 22.29 2.93
C MET A 31 0.39 22.43 4.22
N MET A 32 1.13 23.54 4.36
CA MET A 32 1.88 23.85 5.58
C MET A 32 0.93 24.26 6.71
N GLY A 33 1.16 23.74 7.92
CA GLY A 33 0.46 24.15 9.14
C GLY A 33 -0.78 23.33 9.53
N LYS A 34 -1.71 23.06 8.61
CA LYS A 34 -3.01 22.40 8.94
C LYS A 34 -2.96 20.88 9.07
N LEU A 35 -1.89 20.24 8.59
CA LEU A 35 -1.74 18.78 8.51
C LEU A 35 -0.93 18.16 9.68
N LYS A 36 -0.55 18.94 10.69
CA LYS A 36 0.24 18.45 11.85
C LYS A 36 -0.55 17.48 12.74
N ASN A 37 -1.88 17.68 12.83
CA ASN A 37 -2.76 16.86 13.67
C ASN A 37 -3.20 15.55 13.01
N TRP A 38 -2.92 15.39 11.72
CA TRP A 38 -3.25 14.17 11.00
C TRP A 38 -2.37 13.03 11.51
N LYS A 39 -3.00 11.97 11.98
CA LYS A 39 -2.31 10.74 12.38
C LYS A 39 -1.84 10.04 11.13
N ARG A 40 -0.52 10.04 10.90
CA ARG A 40 0.13 9.38 9.78
C ARG A 40 1.20 8.47 10.35
N ARG A 41 1.05 7.18 10.11
CA ARG A 41 1.94 6.15 10.63
C ARG A 41 2.31 5.20 9.51
N SER A 42 3.48 4.61 9.67
CA SER A 42 3.99 3.51 8.88
C SER A 42 4.21 2.35 9.85
N TYR A 43 3.90 1.13 9.44
CA TYR A 43 4.03 -0.05 10.28
C TYR A 43 4.47 -1.24 9.45
N LYS A 44 5.69 -1.74 9.72
CA LYS A 44 6.34 -2.84 8.98
C LYS A 44 6.38 -2.63 7.44
N ASP A 45 6.44 -1.38 6.99
CA ASP A 45 6.68 -1.05 5.59
C ASP A 45 8.17 -1.20 5.24
N ALA A 46 8.45 -1.46 3.97
CA ALA A 46 9.81 -1.54 3.44
C ALA A 46 10.13 -0.32 2.57
N PHE A 47 11.22 0.38 2.91
CA PHE A 47 11.71 1.54 2.15
C PHE A 47 13.06 1.25 1.54
N LEU A 48 13.19 1.49 0.24
CA LEU A 48 14.38 1.14 -0.53
C LEU A 48 15.03 2.39 -1.11
N ASN A 49 16.32 2.26 -1.46
CA ASN A 49 17.19 3.35 -1.88
C ASN A 49 17.25 4.51 -0.87
N GLY A 50 17.23 4.23 0.43
CA GLY A 50 17.23 5.26 1.47
C GLY A 50 15.92 6.05 1.55
N GLY A 51 14.83 5.48 1.02
CA GLY A 51 13.50 6.01 1.25
C GLY A 51 13.14 6.03 2.73
N HIS A 52 12.31 6.97 3.15
CA HIS A 52 11.84 7.03 4.54
C HIS A 52 10.47 7.70 4.66
N PHE A 53 9.83 7.46 5.81
CA PHE A 53 8.54 8.02 6.17
C PHE A 53 8.67 8.94 7.39
N VAL A 54 8.02 10.10 7.34
CA VAL A 54 7.97 11.05 8.46
C VAL A 54 6.57 11.00 9.09
N PRO A 55 6.42 10.42 10.30
CA PRO A 55 5.13 10.33 10.98
C PRO A 55 4.61 11.69 11.47
N SER A 56 3.31 11.75 11.77
CA SER A 56 2.67 12.89 12.45
C SER A 56 1.48 12.45 13.28
N GLY A 57 1.05 13.32 14.20
CA GLY A 57 -0.03 13.03 15.15
C GLY A 57 0.40 12.11 16.29
N TYR A 58 -0.36 12.13 17.40
CA TYR A 58 -0.13 11.31 18.59
C TYR A 58 -1.16 10.18 18.68
N GLY A 59 -0.78 9.05 19.31
CA GLY A 59 -1.65 7.88 19.53
C GLY A 59 -1.38 6.68 18.62
N SER A 60 -2.18 5.62 18.81
CA SER A 60 -2.11 4.37 18.02
C SER A 60 -2.89 4.47 16.70
N CYS A 61 -2.52 3.63 15.73
CA CYS A 61 -3.37 3.28 14.60
C CYS A 61 -4.19 2.08 15.01
N ASP A 62 -5.47 2.30 15.30
CA ASP A 62 -6.43 1.24 15.59
C ASP A 62 -7.62 1.41 14.64
N PRO A 63 -7.65 0.68 13.52
CA PRO A 63 -8.78 0.73 12.60
C PRO A 63 -10.01 0.11 13.26
N ASN A 64 -11.18 0.69 13.01
CA ASN A 64 -12.43 0.10 13.46
C ASN A 64 -12.92 -0.98 12.48
N TYR A 65 -12.12 -2.04 12.27
CA TYR A 65 -12.52 -3.19 11.44
C TYR A 65 -13.34 -4.19 12.26
N SER A 66 -14.42 -4.70 11.69
CA SER A 66 -15.10 -5.87 12.25
C SER A 66 -14.23 -7.13 12.09
N PRO A 67 -14.46 -8.20 12.88
CA PRO A 67 -13.75 -9.46 12.70
C PRO A 67 -13.84 -10.03 11.27
N SER A 68 -14.95 -9.79 10.57
CA SER A 68 -15.15 -10.18 9.17
C SER A 68 -14.37 -9.34 8.15
N GLN A 69 -13.93 -8.15 8.52
CA GLN A 69 -13.09 -7.26 7.70
C GLN A 69 -11.61 -7.41 8.03
N PHE A 70 -11.28 -8.06 9.15
CA PHE A 70 -9.92 -8.24 9.60
C PHE A 70 -9.23 -9.36 8.81
N PHE A 71 -8.03 -9.07 8.32
CA PHE A 71 -7.14 -10.06 7.74
C PHE A 71 -5.71 -9.80 8.21
N THR A 72 -4.92 -10.88 8.30
CA THR A 72 -3.51 -10.76 8.67
C THR A 72 -2.72 -10.25 7.48
N ALA A 73 -2.02 -9.14 7.66
CA ALA A 73 -1.12 -8.64 6.64
C ALA A 73 0.17 -9.50 6.60
N VAL A 74 0.75 -9.66 5.41
CA VAL A 74 1.99 -10.44 5.15
C VAL A 74 3.21 -9.53 4.94
N PRO A 75 4.43 -9.84 5.42
CA PRO A 75 5.58 -8.93 5.37
C PRO A 75 5.77 -8.16 4.05
N ALA A 76 6.22 -6.89 4.12
CA ALA A 76 6.37 -6.01 2.96
C ALA A 76 7.22 -6.58 1.81
N SER A 77 8.13 -7.51 2.08
CA SER A 77 8.92 -8.22 1.06
C SER A 77 8.08 -9.08 0.11
N LEU A 78 6.86 -9.46 0.51
CA LEU A 78 5.95 -10.27 -0.31
C LEU A 78 5.03 -9.43 -1.19
N VAL A 79 5.04 -8.11 -1.06
CA VAL A 79 4.22 -7.20 -1.89
C VAL A 79 4.36 -7.49 -3.39
N PRO A 80 5.57 -7.64 -3.97
CA PRO A 80 5.71 -7.94 -5.39
C PRO A 80 5.00 -9.23 -5.82
N ALA A 81 4.97 -10.25 -4.95
CA ALA A 81 4.34 -11.53 -5.25
C ALA A 81 2.81 -11.45 -5.15
N ILE A 82 2.28 -10.82 -4.10
CA ILE A 82 0.82 -10.72 -3.89
C ILE A 82 0.15 -9.71 -4.85
N THR A 83 0.91 -8.74 -5.39
CA THR A 83 0.42 -7.81 -6.41
C THR A 83 0.76 -8.24 -7.83
N LEU A 84 1.30 -9.44 -8.05
CA LEU A 84 1.73 -9.89 -9.38
C LEU A 84 0.58 -9.85 -10.40
N ASN A 85 -0.63 -10.20 -9.95
CA ASN A 85 -1.83 -10.27 -10.78
C ASN A 85 -2.82 -9.13 -10.49
N THR A 86 -2.37 -8.00 -9.93
CA THR A 86 -3.27 -6.85 -9.74
C THR A 86 -3.56 -6.15 -11.05
N GLY A 87 -4.84 -5.92 -11.31
CA GLY A 87 -5.33 -5.30 -12.53
C GLY A 87 -6.59 -6.02 -13.00
N PRO A 88 -7.22 -5.53 -14.07
CA PRO A 88 -8.31 -6.26 -14.71
C PRO A 88 -7.84 -7.65 -15.13
N LEU A 89 -8.68 -8.66 -14.90
CA LEU A 89 -8.43 -9.98 -15.46
C LEU A 89 -8.47 -9.88 -16.99
N THR A 90 -7.50 -10.49 -17.66
CA THR A 90 -7.53 -10.62 -19.11
C THR A 90 -8.56 -11.67 -19.49
N CYS A 91 -9.65 -11.26 -20.14
CA CYS A 91 -10.58 -12.18 -20.76
C CYS A 91 -9.89 -12.85 -21.95
N VAL A 92 -9.63 -14.17 -21.85
CA VAL A 92 -9.19 -14.97 -23.00
C VAL A 92 -10.42 -15.62 -23.60
N VAL A 93 -10.91 -15.07 -24.71
CA VAL A 93 -11.87 -15.75 -25.58
C VAL A 93 -11.07 -16.78 -26.36
N ASP A 94 -10.81 -17.94 -25.75
CA ASP A 94 -10.51 -19.24 -26.37
C ASP A 94 -9.96 -20.28 -25.37
N ALA A 95 -10.55 -20.37 -24.17
CA ALA A 95 -10.57 -21.64 -23.44
C ALA A 95 -11.82 -22.41 -23.88
N ILE A 96 -11.90 -22.74 -25.17
CA ILE A 96 -12.86 -23.74 -25.63
C ILE A 96 -12.46 -25.03 -24.91
N TRP A 97 -13.38 -25.55 -24.11
CA TRP A 97 -13.37 -26.88 -23.54
C TRP A 97 -12.96 -27.93 -24.57
N ASN A 98 -11.67 -28.28 -24.64
CA ASN A 98 -11.16 -29.42 -25.42
C ASN A 98 -10.94 -30.67 -24.55
N HIS A 99 -11.72 -30.81 -23.47
CA HIS A 99 -11.87 -32.08 -22.76
C HIS A 99 -13.35 -32.40 -22.58
N ALA A 100 -14.03 -32.65 -23.69
CA ALA A 100 -15.20 -33.52 -23.72
C ALA A 100 -15.22 -34.23 -25.07
N SER A 101 -15.27 -35.57 -25.01
CA SER A 101 -15.41 -36.57 -26.09
C SER A 101 -14.31 -36.65 -27.15
N GLU A 102 -13.39 -37.61 -26.97
CA GLU A 102 -13.41 -38.92 -27.65
C GLU A 102 -12.83 -40.00 -26.72
#